data_AF-A0A428S7D8-F1
#
_entry.id   AF-A0A428S7D8-F1
#
_cell.length_a   1.000
_cell.length_b   1.000
_cell.length_c   1.000
_cell.angle_alpha   90.00
_cell.angle_beta   90.00
_cell.angle_gamma   90.00
#
_symmetry.space_group_name_H-M   'P 1'
#
loop_
_entity.id
_entity.type
_entity.pdbx_description
1 polymer ?
#
loop_
_entity_poly.entity_id
_entity_poly.type
_entity_poly.pdbx_seq_one_letter_code
_entity_poly.pdbx_strand_id
1 'polypeptide(L)'
;MAGQHRVKALEAYVRKTGAAEEELWWTCELYDRDTLPPGLNLKLRVNRQDPAMADSHGQVWMQVVAASSQDPELFRGKAAEVEEQMMDILQLGSEKLFPTRRLATIWRNERWREMATRWCETSIGRATFKISAWDWMISYRIDDYWFTAFRSVLQTLSQLPGDAANNVELSDWKKMSDSLGLTHTDDQVRRLFYPTILSSAAAAIKSTTKRQPGFLSAIDDLGYYEVYQRIASTRQLRFPNIHRIISLTKEEGKVLFQVMSHVVAWLNATPTTIVNRRDNNKPPLRADLAATLEHCSGKIVREAEKRLGTFVWDPDRLISTAESASILLQHEVLDFVLQHLAEFRSPAAKPYLEQAPKEVDVAQYTKRFSHDMWSEVLTIVQRWAGHDFHSEWMQLPPPSDARHDHVHHHAQA
;
A
#
# COMPACT_ATOMS: atom_id res chain seq x y z
N MET A 1 0.00 13.64 39.23
CA MET A 1 -0.27 12.52 40.17
C MET A 1 0.81 11.43 40.14
N ALA A 2 1.37 10.99 39.00
CA ALA A 2 2.30 9.85 38.93
C ALA A 2 3.64 10.00 39.71
N GLY A 3 4.22 11.21 39.78
CA GLY A 3 5.52 11.44 40.44
C GLY A 3 5.54 11.15 41.95
N GLN A 4 4.47 11.51 42.67
CA GLN A 4 4.37 11.29 44.12
C GLN A 4 4.28 9.80 44.48
N HIS A 5 3.70 8.97 43.61
CA HIS A 5 3.66 7.53 43.80
C HIS A 5 5.02 6.87 43.57
N ARG A 6 5.84 7.37 42.64
CA ARG A 6 7.21 6.88 42.39
C ARG A 6 8.15 7.18 43.55
N VAL A 7 8.06 8.39 44.12
CA VAL A 7 8.84 8.77 45.31
C VAL A 7 8.50 7.86 46.50
N LYS A 8 7.21 7.65 46.80
CA LYS A 8 6.80 6.75 47.88
C LYS A 8 7.18 5.28 47.64
N ALA A 9 7.19 4.83 46.40
CA ALA A 9 7.63 3.47 46.05
C ALA A 9 9.13 3.28 46.26
N LEU A 10 9.94 4.30 45.93
CA LEU A 10 11.38 4.29 46.17
C LEU A 10 11.71 4.34 47.67
N GLU A 11 11.02 5.20 48.44
CA GLU A 11 11.14 5.26 49.91
C GLU A 11 10.82 3.90 50.55
N ALA A 12 9.80 3.21 50.05
CA ALA A 12 9.44 1.87 50.54
C ALA A 12 10.48 0.81 50.15
N TYR A 13 11.08 0.92 48.97
CA TYR A 13 12.14 0.01 48.51
C TYR A 13 13.41 0.16 49.35
N VAL A 14 13.92 1.38 49.52
CA VAL A 14 15.13 1.68 50.33
C VAL A 14 14.96 1.19 51.77
N ARG A 15 13.78 1.41 52.37
CA ARG A 15 13.45 0.91 53.71
C ARG A 15 13.43 -0.62 53.80
N LYS A 16 13.06 -1.31 52.72
CA LYS A 16 12.96 -2.78 52.66
C LYS A 16 14.31 -3.44 52.41
N THR A 17 15.20 -2.80 51.65
CA THR A 17 16.52 -3.33 51.29
C THR A 17 17.62 -2.90 52.26
N GLY A 18 17.36 -1.92 53.14
CA GLY A 18 18.37 -1.38 54.05
C GLY A 18 19.44 -0.55 53.32
N ALA A 19 19.13 -0.08 52.11
CA ALA A 19 20.00 0.76 51.32
C ALA A 19 20.22 2.14 51.99
N ALA A 20 21.35 2.78 51.68
CA ALA A 20 21.68 4.08 52.22
C ALA A 20 20.68 5.16 51.73
N GLU A 21 20.46 6.18 52.57
CA GLU A 21 19.52 7.28 52.28
C GLU A 21 19.91 8.08 51.02
N GLU A 22 21.19 8.00 50.62
CA GLU A 22 21.75 8.54 49.38
C GLU A 22 21.07 7.96 48.12
N GLU A 23 20.53 6.74 48.17
CA GLU A 23 19.80 6.11 47.06
C GLU A 23 18.39 6.68 46.84
N LEU A 24 17.90 7.54 47.74
CA LEU A 24 16.66 8.31 47.53
C LEU A 24 16.84 9.46 46.52
N TRP A 25 18.09 9.78 46.18
CA TRP A 25 18.44 10.86 45.28
C TRP A 25 18.80 10.30 43.91
N TRP A 26 18.24 10.86 42.86
CA TRP A 26 18.59 10.50 41.48
C TRP A 26 19.47 11.61 40.92
N THR A 27 20.57 11.23 40.28
CA THR A 27 21.39 12.18 39.55
C THR A 27 20.58 12.66 38.34
N CYS A 28 20.10 13.89 38.40
CA CYS A 28 19.42 14.52 37.28
C CYS A 28 20.46 15.11 36.34
N GLU A 29 20.66 14.49 35.19
CA GLU A 29 21.44 15.09 34.11
C GLU A 29 20.57 16.16 33.43
N LEU A 30 20.92 17.42 33.66
CA LEU A 30 20.27 18.57 33.04
C LEU A 30 20.93 18.85 31.70
N TYR A 31 20.16 18.65 30.64
CA TYR A 31 20.60 18.92 29.28
C TYR A 31 20.02 20.22 28.78
N ASP A 32 20.85 21.01 28.12
CA ASP A 32 20.37 22.16 27.34
C ASP A 32 19.71 21.65 26.05
N ARG A 33 18.44 22.03 25.89
CA ARG A 33 17.57 21.61 24.78
C ARG A 33 18.16 21.96 23.43
N ASP A 34 18.88 23.07 23.34
CA ASP A 34 19.35 23.64 22.07
C ASP A 34 20.76 23.14 21.68
N THR A 35 21.45 22.44 22.57
CA THR A 35 22.80 21.89 22.35
C THR A 35 22.89 20.36 22.47
N LEU A 36 21.74 19.71 22.69
CA LEU A 36 21.62 18.26 22.82
C LEU A 36 22.00 17.53 21.51
N PRO A 37 22.94 16.56 21.55
CA PRO A 37 23.20 15.71 20.42
C PRO A 37 21.93 15.00 19.95
N PRO A 38 21.67 14.91 18.63
CA PRO A 38 20.48 14.29 18.05
C PRO A 38 20.11 12.93 18.65
N GLY A 39 21.08 12.01 18.71
CA GLY A 39 20.88 10.68 19.27
C GLY A 39 20.46 10.70 20.74
N LEU A 40 20.99 11.65 21.53
CA LEU A 40 20.63 11.80 22.93
C LEU A 40 19.25 12.45 23.09
N ASN A 41 18.89 13.42 22.24
CA ASN A 41 17.54 14.01 22.20
C ASN A 41 16.48 12.97 21.87
N LEU A 42 16.74 12.07 20.91
CA LEU A 42 15.87 10.94 20.60
C LEU A 42 15.73 9.99 21.80
N LYS A 43 16.85 9.57 22.41
CA LYS A 43 16.82 8.71 23.62
C LYS A 43 16.04 9.36 24.78
N LEU A 44 16.19 10.66 25.00
CA LEU A 44 15.45 11.41 26.01
C LEU A 44 13.96 11.55 25.70
N ARG A 45 13.55 11.58 24.43
CA ARG A 45 12.13 11.52 24.04
C ARG A 45 11.48 10.17 24.35
N VAL A 46 12.28 9.09 24.38
CA VAL A 46 11.82 7.74 24.75
C VAL A 46 11.60 7.58 26.26
N ASN A 47 12.19 8.46 27.09
CA ASN A 47 11.91 8.51 28.54
C ASN A 47 10.47 8.93 28.91
N ARG A 48 9.58 9.10 27.92
CA ARG A 48 8.13 9.22 28.09
C ARG A 48 7.43 7.88 28.38
N GLN A 49 8.01 7.02 29.22
CA GLN A 49 7.26 5.95 29.89
C GLN A 49 6.32 6.55 30.96
N ASP A 50 5.44 7.46 30.55
CA ASP A 50 4.10 7.50 31.12
C ASP A 50 3.33 6.30 30.52
N PRO A 51 2.28 5.78 31.16
CA PRO A 51 1.47 4.68 30.64
C PRO A 51 0.57 5.13 29.47
N ALA A 52 1.14 5.87 28.52
CA ALA A 52 0.54 6.20 27.23
C ALA A 52 0.81 5.06 26.24
N MET A 53 -0.15 4.81 25.35
CA MET A 53 -0.11 3.72 24.36
C MET A 53 1.23 3.66 23.62
N ALA A 54 1.72 2.43 23.37
CA ALA A 54 2.93 2.21 22.58
C ALA A 54 2.84 2.93 21.22
N ASP A 55 3.94 3.55 20.80
CA ASP A 55 4.02 4.20 19.49
C ASP A 55 3.61 3.21 18.38
N SER A 56 2.76 3.67 17.47
CA SER A 56 2.45 2.94 16.25
C SER A 56 3.69 2.81 15.37
N HIS A 57 3.72 1.79 14.50
CA HIS A 57 4.80 1.61 13.53
C HIS A 57 5.06 2.86 12.69
N GLY A 58 4.01 3.61 12.31
CA GLY A 58 4.15 4.85 11.55
C GLY A 58 4.77 5.99 12.35
N GLN A 59 4.49 6.08 13.65
CA GLN A 59 5.17 7.04 14.54
C GLN A 59 6.64 6.69 14.70
N VAL A 60 6.98 5.41 14.89
CA VAL A 60 8.38 4.95 14.92
C VAL A 60 9.08 5.27 13.60
N TRP A 61 8.42 5.07 12.44
CA TRP A 61 8.97 5.47 11.15
C TRP A 61 9.32 6.97 11.12
N MET A 62 8.42 7.84 11.59
CA MET A 62 8.67 9.28 11.64
C MET A 62 9.80 9.66 12.60
N GLN A 63 10.05 8.88 13.66
CA GLN A 63 11.23 9.06 14.52
C GLN A 63 12.53 8.69 13.79
N VAL A 64 12.54 7.61 13.00
CA VAL A 64 13.69 7.26 12.14
C VAL A 64 13.98 8.39 11.15
N VAL A 65 12.94 8.92 10.49
CA VAL A 65 13.07 10.04 9.54
C VAL A 65 13.63 11.27 10.24
N ALA A 66 13.11 11.63 11.41
CA ALA A 66 13.60 12.76 12.18
C ALA A 66 15.07 12.58 12.58
N ALA A 67 15.46 11.40 13.05
CA ALA A 67 16.84 11.07 13.39
C ALA A 67 17.78 11.21 12.19
N SER A 68 17.41 10.61 11.04
CA SER A 68 18.22 10.68 9.82
C SER A 68 18.29 12.10 9.23
N SER A 69 17.26 12.93 9.43
CA SER A 69 17.29 14.34 9.00
C SER A 69 18.28 15.19 9.81
N GLN A 70 18.53 14.81 11.07
CA GLN A 70 19.45 15.50 11.96
C GLN A 70 20.90 15.03 11.76
N ASP A 71 21.09 13.75 11.42
CA ASP A 71 22.38 13.18 11.07
C ASP A 71 22.23 12.26 9.83
N PRO A 72 22.61 12.74 8.63
CA PRO A 72 22.49 11.99 7.39
C PRO A 72 23.31 10.70 7.32
N GLU A 73 24.34 10.55 8.16
CA GLU A 73 25.16 9.33 8.20
C GLU A 73 24.50 8.19 8.99
N LEU A 74 23.45 8.49 9.77
CA LEU A 74 22.66 7.47 10.44
C LEU A 74 21.92 6.56 9.47
N PHE A 75 21.81 5.29 9.86
CA PHE A 75 21.06 4.25 9.17
C PHE A 75 21.56 3.98 7.74
N ARG A 76 22.87 4.15 7.52
CA ARG A 76 23.58 3.75 6.30
C ARG A 76 24.34 2.45 6.50
N GLY A 77 24.69 1.80 5.39
CA GLY A 77 25.52 0.59 5.39
C GLY A 77 24.75 -0.72 5.26
N LYS A 78 25.26 -1.77 5.90
CA LYS A 78 24.72 -3.12 5.84
C LYS A 78 23.45 -3.24 6.69
N ALA A 79 22.60 -4.23 6.38
CA ALA A 79 21.33 -4.45 7.09
C ALA A 79 21.51 -4.53 8.62
N ALA A 80 22.52 -5.29 9.08
CA ALA A 80 22.76 -5.49 10.50
C ALA A 80 23.21 -4.21 11.21
N GLU A 81 24.04 -3.39 10.56
CA GLU A 81 24.51 -2.10 11.09
C GLU A 81 23.33 -1.13 11.25
N VAL A 82 22.47 -1.06 10.22
CA VAL A 82 21.25 -0.22 10.26
C VAL A 82 20.28 -0.70 11.33
N GLU A 83 20.08 -2.01 11.46
CA GLU A 83 19.21 -2.61 12.48
C GLU A 83 19.71 -2.31 13.89
N GLU A 84 21.01 -2.49 14.15
CA GLU A 84 21.63 -2.19 15.45
C GLU A 84 21.51 -0.71 15.81
N GLN A 85 21.79 0.19 14.86
CA GLN A 85 21.62 1.63 15.06
C GLN A 85 20.16 1.99 15.36
N MET A 86 19.19 1.39 14.67
CA MET A 86 17.77 1.64 14.94
C MET A 86 17.36 1.15 16.33
N MET A 87 17.83 -0.02 16.77
CA MET A 87 17.56 -0.52 18.12
C MET A 87 18.14 0.40 19.19
N ASP A 88 19.39 0.84 19.04
CA ASP A 88 20.04 1.72 20.02
C ASP A 88 19.42 3.12 20.05
N ILE A 89 19.24 3.77 18.91
CA ILE A 89 18.82 5.18 18.85
C ILE A 89 17.36 5.35 19.26
N LEU A 90 16.50 4.42 18.83
CA LEU A 90 15.06 4.48 19.11
C LEU A 90 14.69 3.69 20.37
N GLN A 91 15.67 3.06 21.03
CA GLN A 91 15.48 2.22 22.22
C GLN A 91 14.35 1.19 22.02
N LEU A 92 14.29 0.63 20.81
CA LEU A 92 13.30 -0.38 20.45
C LEU A 92 13.64 -1.67 21.20
N GLY A 93 12.62 -2.31 21.77
CA GLY A 93 12.79 -3.61 22.43
C GLY A 93 13.27 -4.70 21.46
N SER A 94 13.54 -5.90 21.98
CA SER A 94 13.97 -7.05 21.18
C SER A 94 13.08 -7.32 19.95
N GLU A 95 13.58 -8.04 18.94
CA GLU A 95 12.83 -8.34 17.69
C GLU A 95 11.48 -9.04 17.93
N LYS A 96 11.32 -9.75 19.07
CA LYS A 96 10.04 -10.35 19.50
C LYS A 96 8.97 -9.32 19.85
N LEU A 97 9.37 -8.11 20.19
CA LEU A 97 8.51 -6.99 20.58
C LEU A 97 8.31 -6.01 19.42
N PHE A 98 9.32 -5.82 18.57
CA PHE A 98 9.25 -4.90 17.44
C PHE A 98 10.05 -5.41 16.23
N PRO A 99 9.50 -5.40 15.00
CA PRO A 99 10.15 -5.98 13.82
C PRO A 99 11.24 -5.08 13.22
N THR A 100 12.29 -4.75 13.99
CA THR A 100 13.35 -3.79 13.61
C THR A 100 14.11 -4.22 12.35
N ARG A 101 14.39 -5.51 12.19
CA ARG A 101 15.02 -6.03 10.97
C ARG A 101 14.23 -5.70 9.69
N ARG A 102 12.90 -5.84 9.75
CA ARG A 102 12.00 -5.50 8.63
C ARG A 102 11.93 -3.99 8.41
N LEU A 103 11.96 -3.21 9.50
CA LEU A 103 12.06 -1.75 9.41
C LEU A 103 13.34 -1.33 8.66
N ALA A 104 14.48 -1.93 8.99
CA ALA A 104 15.74 -1.69 8.31
C ALA A 104 15.69 -2.11 6.82
N THR A 105 15.00 -3.20 6.48
CA THR A 105 14.75 -3.58 5.08
C THR A 105 13.99 -2.50 4.31
N ILE A 106 12.88 -2.00 4.86
CA ILE A 106 12.08 -0.94 4.23
C ILE A 106 12.93 0.33 4.08
N TRP A 107 13.67 0.71 5.12
CA TRP A 107 14.53 1.90 5.11
C TRP A 107 15.65 1.85 4.06
N ARG A 108 16.23 0.67 3.83
CA ARG A 108 17.32 0.48 2.85
C ARG A 108 16.81 0.34 1.41
N ASN A 109 15.51 0.19 1.20
CA ASN A 109 14.91 0.29 -0.13
C ASN A 109 14.57 1.76 -0.41
N GLU A 110 15.21 2.38 -1.39
CA GLU A 110 15.11 3.82 -1.62
C GLU A 110 13.68 4.25 -1.99
N ARG A 111 13.05 3.53 -2.93
CA ARG A 111 11.70 3.83 -3.41
C ARG A 111 10.66 3.67 -2.31
N TRP A 112 10.78 2.60 -1.53
CA TRP A 112 9.87 2.31 -0.44
C TRP A 112 10.11 3.20 0.78
N ARG A 113 11.36 3.60 1.07
CA ARG A 113 11.66 4.60 2.09
C ARG A 113 11.00 5.93 1.74
N GLU A 114 11.16 6.41 0.51
CA GLU A 114 10.51 7.66 0.07
C GLU A 114 8.98 7.58 0.22
N MET A 115 8.38 6.51 -0.30
CA MET A 115 6.93 6.32 -0.22
C MET A 115 6.44 6.19 1.23
N ALA A 116 7.14 5.43 2.07
CA ALA A 116 6.78 5.25 3.48
C ALA A 116 6.87 6.57 4.26
N THR A 117 7.88 7.39 4.00
CA THR A 117 8.02 8.72 4.60
C THR A 117 6.85 9.61 4.22
N ARG A 118 6.59 9.79 2.91
CA ARG A 118 5.46 10.60 2.43
C ARG A 118 4.11 10.10 2.93
N TRP A 119 3.95 8.79 3.02
CA TRP A 119 2.74 8.18 3.57
C TRP A 119 2.58 8.51 5.06
N CYS A 120 3.61 8.27 5.88
CA CYS A 120 3.60 8.49 7.33
C CYS A 120 3.59 9.97 7.75
N GLU A 121 3.82 10.91 6.83
CA GLU A 121 3.55 12.34 7.07
C GLU A 121 2.04 12.61 7.30
N THR A 122 1.16 11.73 6.81
CA THR A 122 -0.29 11.84 6.99
C THR A 122 -0.81 11.03 8.17
N SER A 123 -1.95 11.43 8.73
CA SER A 123 -2.65 10.69 9.80
C SER A 123 -3.10 9.30 9.33
N ILE A 124 -3.68 9.22 8.12
CA ILE A 124 -4.03 7.96 7.46
C ILE A 124 -2.81 7.05 7.37
N GLY A 125 -1.67 7.59 6.95
CA GLY A 125 -0.47 6.78 6.77
C GLY A 125 0.12 6.30 8.08
N ARG A 126 0.18 7.13 9.13
CA ARG A 126 0.63 6.68 10.46
C ARG A 126 -0.24 5.55 11.02
N ALA A 127 -1.55 5.65 10.83
CA ALA A 127 -2.49 4.63 11.31
C ALA A 127 -2.37 3.30 10.55
N THR A 128 -2.07 3.36 9.25
CA THR A 128 -2.09 2.20 8.34
C THR A 128 -0.73 1.60 8.03
N PHE A 129 0.36 2.33 8.29
CA PHE A 129 1.71 1.80 8.11
C PHE A 129 1.95 0.66 9.08
N LYS A 130 2.14 -0.54 8.53
CA LYS A 130 2.52 -1.74 9.30
C LYS A 130 3.79 -2.31 8.68
N ILE A 131 4.89 -2.29 9.43
CA ILE A 131 6.20 -2.77 8.98
C ILE A 131 6.11 -4.16 8.34
N SER A 132 5.46 -5.12 8.99
CA SER A 132 5.31 -6.48 8.44
C SER A 132 4.53 -6.51 7.13
N ALA A 133 3.54 -5.62 6.94
CA ALA A 133 2.77 -5.56 5.71
C ALA A 133 3.62 -5.00 4.55
N TRP A 134 4.27 -3.87 4.80
CA TRP A 134 5.13 -3.20 3.84
C TRP A 134 6.33 -4.07 3.43
N ASP A 135 6.93 -4.79 4.37
CA ASP A 135 8.04 -5.73 4.12
C ASP A 135 7.67 -6.85 3.13
N TRP A 136 6.49 -7.46 3.27
CA TRP A 136 6.07 -8.46 2.30
C TRP A 136 5.65 -7.84 0.97
N MET A 137 5.08 -6.62 0.96
CA MET A 137 4.70 -5.95 -0.29
C MET A 137 5.93 -5.64 -1.16
N ILE A 138 7.05 -5.21 -0.55
CA ILE A 138 8.35 -5.02 -1.22
C ILE A 138 8.80 -6.30 -1.94
N SER A 139 8.60 -7.45 -1.30
CA SER A 139 9.08 -8.73 -1.81
C SER A 139 8.40 -9.14 -3.13
N TYR A 140 7.22 -8.59 -3.42
CA TYR A 140 6.44 -8.90 -4.62
C TYR A 140 6.77 -8.06 -5.85
N ARG A 141 7.62 -7.01 -5.74
CA ARG A 141 8.10 -6.23 -6.90
C ARG A 141 6.98 -5.68 -7.80
N ILE A 142 5.77 -5.51 -7.26
CA ILE A 142 4.62 -4.84 -7.90
C ILE A 142 4.42 -3.43 -7.32
N ASP A 143 5.53 -2.79 -6.97
CA ASP A 143 5.61 -1.51 -6.26
C ASP A 143 4.70 -0.42 -6.85
N ASP A 144 4.70 -0.26 -8.18
CA ASP A 144 3.96 0.82 -8.83
C ASP A 144 2.44 0.66 -8.70
N TYR A 145 1.94 -0.56 -8.56
CA TYR A 145 0.53 -0.80 -8.24
C TYR A 145 0.19 -0.25 -6.85
N TRP A 146 0.98 -0.61 -5.83
CA TRP A 146 0.82 -0.12 -4.47
C TRP A 146 0.99 1.40 -4.36
N PHE A 147 2.05 1.91 -4.99
CA PHE A 147 2.40 3.33 -4.92
C PHE A 147 1.37 4.21 -5.60
N THR A 148 0.76 3.74 -6.68
CA THR A 148 -0.31 4.51 -7.33
C THR A 148 -1.52 4.67 -6.41
N ALA A 149 -1.89 3.64 -5.66
CA ALA A 149 -2.96 3.73 -4.67
C ALA A 149 -2.60 4.73 -3.56
N PHE A 150 -1.39 4.67 -3.00
CA PHE A 150 -0.93 5.61 -1.97
C PHE A 150 -0.81 7.05 -2.49
N ARG A 151 -0.19 7.25 -3.66
CA ARG A 151 -0.06 8.57 -4.30
C ARG A 151 -1.40 9.21 -4.59
N SER A 152 -2.40 8.43 -5.03
CA SER A 152 -3.74 8.96 -5.30
C SER A 152 -4.40 9.52 -4.04
N VAL A 153 -4.21 8.86 -2.89
CA VAL A 153 -4.65 9.39 -1.58
C VAL A 153 -3.88 10.65 -1.23
N LEU A 154 -2.54 10.63 -1.31
CA LEU A 154 -1.69 11.78 -0.98
C LEU A 154 -2.00 13.02 -1.85
N GLN A 155 -2.21 12.82 -3.14
CA GLN A 155 -2.57 13.87 -4.09
C GLN A 155 -3.95 14.47 -3.81
N THR A 156 -4.88 13.65 -3.32
CA THR A 156 -6.20 14.13 -2.95
C THR A 156 -6.15 14.91 -1.64
N LEU A 157 -5.42 14.42 -0.64
CA LEU A 157 -5.19 15.13 0.63
C LEU A 157 -4.52 16.49 0.40
N SER A 158 -3.54 16.59 -0.50
CA SER A 158 -2.87 17.87 -0.80
C SER A 158 -3.75 18.90 -1.51
N GLN A 159 -4.89 18.48 -2.07
CA GLN A 159 -5.86 19.36 -2.70
C GLN A 159 -6.98 19.82 -1.75
N LEU A 160 -7.06 19.25 -0.55
CA LEU A 160 -8.00 19.67 0.48
C LEU A 160 -7.44 20.88 1.27
N PRO A 161 -8.30 21.80 1.72
CA PRO A 161 -7.88 22.97 2.48
C PRO A 161 -7.40 22.60 3.89
N GLY A 162 -6.63 23.51 4.49
CA GLY A 162 -6.08 23.36 5.83
C GLY A 162 -5.06 22.22 5.94
N ASP A 163 -4.85 21.72 7.16
CA ASP A 163 -3.97 20.58 7.42
C ASP A 163 -4.72 19.24 7.29
N ALA A 164 -5.30 19.00 6.11
CA ALA A 164 -6.03 17.77 5.83
C ALA A 164 -5.15 16.51 5.99
N ALA A 165 -3.85 16.62 5.72
CA ALA A 165 -2.90 15.54 5.88
C ALA A 165 -2.88 15.00 7.33
N ASN A 166 -2.95 15.87 8.34
CA ASN A 166 -2.96 15.46 9.75
C ASN A 166 -4.36 15.29 10.34
N ASN A 167 -5.38 15.96 9.80
CA ASN A 167 -6.71 15.98 10.40
C ASN A 167 -7.70 14.97 9.80
N VAL A 168 -7.45 14.45 8.59
CA VAL A 168 -8.31 13.42 8.00
C VAL A 168 -7.90 12.05 8.50
N GLU A 169 -8.78 11.40 9.25
CA GLU A 169 -8.55 10.03 9.74
C GLU A 169 -8.94 8.96 8.69
N LEU A 170 -8.48 7.72 8.91
CA LEU A 170 -8.82 6.60 8.04
C LEU A 170 -10.34 6.34 7.97
N SER A 171 -11.05 6.52 9.08
CA SER A 171 -12.51 6.36 9.17
C SER A 171 -13.25 7.40 8.32
N ASP A 172 -12.76 8.65 8.31
CA ASP A 172 -13.28 9.73 7.46
C ASP A 172 -13.02 9.44 5.99
N TRP A 173 -11.80 9.00 5.67
CA TRP A 173 -11.43 8.59 4.32
C TRP A 173 -12.35 7.49 3.79
N LYS A 174 -12.64 6.49 4.63
CA LYS A 174 -13.57 5.41 4.28
C LYS A 174 -14.94 5.95 3.88
N LYS A 175 -15.53 6.82 4.71
CA LYS A 175 -16.84 7.45 4.43
C LYS A 175 -16.83 8.22 3.11
N MET A 176 -15.76 8.97 2.83
CA MET A 176 -15.59 9.67 1.55
C MET A 176 -15.50 8.68 0.38
N SER A 177 -14.66 7.65 0.48
CA SER A 177 -14.49 6.65 -0.59
C SER A 177 -15.75 5.82 -0.87
N ASP A 178 -16.57 5.55 0.15
CA ASP A 178 -17.80 4.76 0.02
C ASP A 178 -18.95 5.63 -0.54
N SER A 179 -18.94 6.94 -0.28
CA SER A 179 -20.03 7.87 -0.64
C SER A 179 -19.77 8.67 -1.93
N LEU A 180 -18.49 8.90 -2.26
CA LEU A 180 -18.04 9.72 -3.39
C LEU A 180 -17.34 8.81 -4.41
N GLY A 181 -18.04 8.50 -5.50
CA GLY A 181 -17.52 7.66 -6.58
C GLY A 181 -16.47 8.35 -7.46
N LEU A 182 -16.21 7.80 -8.65
CA LEU A 182 -15.29 8.38 -9.65
C LEU A 182 -15.63 9.82 -10.05
N THR A 183 -16.92 10.13 -9.99
CA THR A 183 -17.50 11.47 -10.09
C THR A 183 -18.61 11.56 -9.05
N HIS A 184 -18.73 12.71 -8.37
CA HIS A 184 -19.79 12.94 -7.40
C HIS A 184 -20.69 14.10 -7.79
N THR A 185 -21.93 14.01 -7.33
CA THR A 185 -22.95 15.06 -7.43
C THR A 185 -22.93 15.92 -6.18
N ASP A 186 -23.39 17.17 -6.32
CA ASP A 186 -23.48 18.11 -5.21
C ASP A 186 -24.38 17.56 -4.07
N ASP A 187 -25.40 16.76 -4.43
CA ASP A 187 -26.27 16.10 -3.45
C ASP A 187 -25.57 14.97 -2.68
N GLN A 188 -24.70 14.18 -3.32
CA GLN A 188 -23.88 13.18 -2.63
C GLN A 188 -22.95 13.84 -1.61
N VAL A 189 -22.25 14.91 -2.01
CA VAL A 189 -21.37 15.67 -1.12
C VAL A 189 -22.18 16.28 0.03
N ARG A 190 -23.32 16.89 -0.27
CA ARG A 190 -24.21 17.47 0.74
C ARG A 190 -24.71 16.43 1.74
N ARG A 191 -25.16 15.25 1.29
CA ARG A 191 -25.65 14.19 2.19
C ARG A 191 -24.56 13.64 3.09
N LEU A 192 -23.32 13.58 2.60
CA LEU A 192 -22.17 13.17 3.41
C LEU A 192 -21.90 14.19 4.52
N PHE A 193 -21.75 15.47 4.20
CA PHE A 193 -21.37 16.50 5.18
C PHE A 193 -22.54 16.97 6.08
N TYR A 194 -23.75 17.05 5.53
CA TYR A 194 -24.93 17.63 6.17
C TYR A 194 -26.18 16.77 5.91
N PRO A 195 -26.31 15.60 6.57
CA PRO A 195 -27.39 14.65 6.31
C PRO A 195 -28.78 15.18 6.70
N THR A 196 -28.88 16.06 7.70
CA THR A 196 -30.16 16.48 8.33
C THR A 196 -30.83 17.69 7.66
N ILE A 197 -30.56 17.97 6.38
CA ILE A 197 -31.27 19.06 5.68
C ILE A 197 -32.68 18.58 5.33
N LEU A 198 -33.68 19.19 5.98
CA LEU A 198 -35.08 19.08 5.58
C LEU A 198 -35.26 19.73 4.20
N SER A 199 -36.00 19.03 3.34
CA SER A 199 -36.23 19.38 1.95
C SER A 199 -36.69 20.85 1.78
N SER A 200 -36.12 21.50 0.75
CA SER A 200 -36.39 22.85 0.25
C SER A 200 -35.76 24.04 1.00
N ALA A 201 -34.47 24.29 0.77
CA ALA A 201 -33.93 25.63 0.53
C ALA A 201 -32.41 25.52 0.26
N ALA A 202 -32.04 25.37 -1.00
CA ALA A 202 -30.64 25.33 -1.44
C ALA A 202 -29.88 26.66 -1.24
N ALA A 203 -30.49 27.69 -0.65
CA ALA A 203 -29.98 29.05 -0.63
C ALA A 203 -29.53 29.59 0.74
N ALA A 204 -29.64 28.83 1.83
CA ALA A 204 -29.26 29.32 3.15
C ALA A 204 -28.50 28.26 3.98
N ILE A 205 -27.25 27.98 3.58
CA ILE A 205 -26.25 27.33 4.45
C ILE A 205 -25.74 28.37 5.46
N LYS A 206 -26.65 28.96 6.25
CA LYS A 206 -26.32 29.84 7.36
C LYS A 206 -26.99 29.29 8.62
N SER A 207 -26.13 28.89 9.55
CA SER A 207 -26.35 28.64 10.98
C SER A 207 -27.21 27.47 11.48
N THR A 208 -27.89 26.65 10.66
CA THR A 208 -28.77 25.57 11.20
C THR A 208 -28.43 24.14 10.77
N THR A 209 -27.45 23.93 9.88
CA THR A 209 -27.07 22.60 9.42
C THR A 209 -26.09 21.92 10.37
N LYS A 210 -26.55 20.87 11.05
CA LYS A 210 -25.68 20.02 11.88
C LYS A 210 -24.73 19.21 11.00
N ARG A 211 -23.44 19.25 11.34
CA ARG A 211 -22.41 18.37 10.78
C ARG A 211 -22.82 16.91 10.89
N GLN A 212 -22.31 16.08 9.99
CA GLN A 212 -22.36 14.64 10.19
C GLN A 212 -21.58 14.25 11.47
N PRO A 213 -22.21 13.58 12.44
CA PRO A 213 -21.53 13.19 13.68
C PRO A 213 -20.33 12.26 13.42
N GLY A 214 -19.20 12.57 14.06
CA GLY A 214 -17.97 11.76 13.98
C GLY A 214 -17.37 11.67 12.57
N PHE A 215 -17.62 12.65 11.71
CA PHE A 215 -16.95 12.80 10.42
C PHE A 215 -16.09 14.07 10.47
N LEU A 216 -14.80 13.96 10.14
CA LEU A 216 -13.80 15.02 10.19
C LEU A 216 -13.79 15.74 11.54
N SER A 217 -13.84 14.98 12.63
CA SER A 217 -13.98 15.51 14.00
C SER A 217 -12.78 16.32 14.47
N ALA A 218 -11.61 16.12 13.87
CA ALA A 218 -10.40 16.88 14.16
C ALA A 218 -10.40 18.28 13.50
N ILE A 219 -11.35 18.57 12.61
CA ILE A 219 -11.44 19.85 11.88
C ILE A 219 -12.51 20.75 12.52
N ASP A 220 -12.18 22.03 12.70
CA ASP A 220 -13.09 23.06 13.22
C ASP A 220 -14.21 23.45 12.24
N ASP A 221 -15.18 24.25 12.69
CA ASP A 221 -16.38 24.68 11.93
C ASP A 221 -16.06 25.29 10.58
N LEU A 222 -15.06 26.14 10.53
CA LEU A 222 -14.63 26.79 9.31
C LEU A 222 -13.99 25.79 8.35
N GLY A 223 -12.98 25.03 8.80
CA GLY A 223 -12.25 24.09 7.95
C GLY A 223 -13.13 22.98 7.39
N TYR A 224 -14.11 22.50 8.17
CA TYR A 224 -15.07 21.50 7.70
C TYR A 224 -15.92 22.01 6.53
N TYR A 225 -16.36 23.27 6.63
CA TYR A 225 -17.13 23.91 5.57
C TYR A 225 -16.27 24.18 4.33
N GLU A 226 -15.01 24.57 4.50
CA GLU A 226 -14.06 24.73 3.39
C GLU A 226 -13.80 23.40 2.67
N VAL A 227 -13.61 22.31 3.41
CA VAL A 227 -13.47 20.96 2.83
C VAL A 227 -14.73 20.60 2.04
N TYR A 228 -15.93 20.82 2.60
CA TYR A 228 -17.20 20.63 1.89
C TYR A 228 -17.25 21.41 0.57
N GLN A 229 -16.95 22.72 0.61
CA GLN A 229 -16.95 23.59 -0.56
C GLN A 229 -15.93 23.15 -1.61
N ARG A 230 -14.73 22.75 -1.19
CA ARG A 230 -13.67 22.28 -2.08
C ARG A 230 -14.10 21.03 -2.85
N ILE A 231 -14.68 20.05 -2.15
CA ILE A 231 -15.17 18.81 -2.76
C ILE A 231 -16.36 19.10 -3.67
N ALA A 232 -17.31 19.93 -3.24
CA ALA A 232 -18.48 20.29 -4.04
C ALA A 232 -18.10 21.04 -5.33
N SER A 233 -17.12 21.94 -5.27
CA SER A 233 -16.62 22.70 -6.43
C SER A 233 -15.74 21.87 -7.36
N THR A 234 -15.17 20.76 -6.88
CA THR A 234 -14.22 19.93 -7.64
C THR A 234 -14.77 18.52 -7.85
N ARG A 235 -15.73 18.37 -8.78
CA ARG A 235 -16.40 17.08 -9.07
C ARG A 235 -15.50 15.94 -9.54
N GLN A 236 -14.27 16.26 -9.93
CA GLN A 236 -13.27 15.29 -10.39
C GLN A 236 -12.33 14.84 -9.27
N LEU A 237 -12.43 15.42 -8.06
CA LEU A 237 -11.63 14.99 -6.92
C LEU A 237 -12.04 13.56 -6.53
N ARG A 238 -11.08 12.64 -6.46
CA ARG A 238 -11.34 11.20 -6.27
C ARG A 238 -10.92 10.75 -4.89
N PHE A 239 -11.72 9.88 -4.28
CA PHE A 239 -11.41 9.27 -2.98
C PHE A 239 -11.19 7.78 -3.17
N PRO A 240 -9.99 7.36 -3.63
CA PRO A 240 -9.69 5.94 -3.86
C PRO A 240 -9.89 5.11 -2.59
N ASN A 241 -10.49 3.93 -2.75
CA ASN A 241 -10.73 2.99 -1.66
C ASN A 241 -9.43 2.27 -1.29
N ILE A 242 -8.61 2.92 -0.46
CA ILE A 242 -7.32 2.40 -0.01
C ILE A 242 -7.47 1.16 0.89
N HIS A 243 -8.63 0.95 1.52
CA HIS A 243 -8.90 -0.24 2.35
C HIS A 243 -8.69 -1.54 1.59
N ARG A 244 -8.96 -1.57 0.28
CA ARG A 244 -8.71 -2.73 -0.57
C ARG A 244 -7.24 -3.15 -0.62
N ILE A 245 -6.31 -2.22 -0.39
CA ILE A 245 -4.87 -2.49 -0.42
C ILE A 245 -4.35 -2.75 0.99
N ILE A 246 -4.69 -1.91 1.96
CA ILE A 246 -4.16 -2.02 3.33
C ILE A 246 -4.73 -3.23 4.11
N SER A 247 -5.87 -3.77 3.68
CA SER A 247 -6.48 -4.95 4.29
C SER A 247 -6.04 -6.27 3.65
N LEU A 248 -5.19 -6.24 2.61
CA LEU A 248 -4.69 -7.45 1.98
C LEU A 248 -3.84 -8.29 2.93
N THR A 249 -4.03 -9.60 2.87
CA THR A 249 -3.11 -10.54 3.50
C THR A 249 -1.89 -10.77 2.63
N LYS A 250 -0.84 -11.34 3.24
CA LYS A 250 0.37 -11.75 2.51
C LYS A 250 0.05 -12.76 1.41
N GLU A 251 -0.83 -13.71 1.71
CA GLU A 251 -1.27 -14.77 0.79
C GLU A 251 -2.03 -14.19 -0.40
N GLU A 252 -2.86 -13.18 -0.15
CA GLU A 252 -3.56 -12.46 -1.22
C GLU A 252 -2.57 -11.71 -2.10
N GLY A 253 -1.66 -10.93 -1.51
CA GLY A 253 -0.59 -10.25 -2.25
C GLY A 253 0.27 -11.20 -3.08
N LYS A 254 0.49 -12.43 -2.59
CA LYS A 254 1.20 -13.49 -3.33
C LYS A 254 0.45 -13.89 -4.61
N VAL A 255 -0.88 -13.98 -4.58
CA VAL A 255 -1.69 -14.29 -5.76
C VAL A 255 -1.53 -13.20 -6.83
N LEU A 256 -1.64 -11.93 -6.45
CA LEU A 256 -1.42 -10.79 -7.36
C LEU A 256 -0.02 -10.88 -8.01
N PHE A 257 1.01 -11.14 -7.21
CA PHE A 257 2.38 -11.35 -7.69
C PHE A 257 2.51 -12.53 -8.66
N GLN A 258 1.91 -13.68 -8.36
CA GLN A 258 2.00 -14.87 -9.19
C GLN A 258 1.35 -14.63 -10.55
N VAL A 259 0.15 -14.07 -10.59
CA VAL A 259 -0.52 -13.71 -11.86
C VAL A 259 0.35 -12.75 -12.66
N MET A 260 0.87 -11.69 -12.04
CA MET A 260 1.76 -10.75 -12.72
C MET A 260 3.05 -11.43 -13.25
N SER A 261 3.59 -12.40 -12.51
CA SER A 261 4.76 -13.16 -12.95
C SER A 261 4.48 -14.01 -14.19
N HIS A 262 3.26 -14.57 -14.32
CA HIS A 262 2.83 -15.22 -15.56
C HIS A 262 2.77 -14.23 -16.71
N VAL A 263 2.15 -13.06 -16.51
CA VAL A 263 2.06 -12.01 -17.54
C VAL A 263 3.45 -11.53 -17.99
N VAL A 264 4.42 -11.44 -17.09
CA VAL A 264 5.81 -11.14 -17.47
C VAL A 264 6.42 -12.27 -18.28
N ALA A 265 6.28 -13.52 -17.85
CA ALA A 265 6.83 -14.67 -18.56
C ALA A 265 6.19 -14.91 -19.94
N TRP A 266 4.96 -14.44 -20.12
CA TRP A 266 4.20 -14.43 -21.37
C TRP A 266 4.78 -13.47 -22.40
N LEU A 267 5.09 -12.23 -21.96
CA LEU A 267 5.52 -11.14 -22.83
C LEU A 267 7.04 -11.09 -23.00
N ASN A 268 7.79 -11.55 -21.99
CA ASN A 268 9.24 -11.56 -22.01
C ASN A 268 9.77 -12.99 -21.84
N ALA A 269 10.33 -13.53 -22.91
CA ALA A 269 10.93 -14.86 -22.93
C ALA A 269 12.19 -14.96 -22.05
N THR A 270 12.81 -13.85 -21.67
CA THR A 270 14.00 -13.78 -20.81
C THR A 270 13.84 -12.71 -19.72
N PRO A 271 12.97 -12.93 -18.70
CA PRO A 271 12.77 -11.97 -17.62
C PRO A 271 14.05 -11.72 -16.81
N THR A 272 14.16 -10.53 -16.22
CA THR A 272 15.31 -10.16 -15.40
C THR A 272 15.50 -11.15 -14.25
N THR A 273 16.66 -11.82 -14.24
CA THR A 273 17.04 -12.74 -13.17
C THR A 273 17.67 -11.96 -12.02
N ILE A 274 17.10 -12.07 -10.83
CA ILE A 274 17.63 -11.43 -9.62
C ILE A 274 18.85 -12.21 -9.11
N VAL A 275 20.05 -11.78 -9.50
CA VAL A 275 21.33 -12.39 -9.11
C VAL A 275 21.55 -12.30 -7.60
N ASN A 276 21.34 -11.11 -7.01
CA ASN A 276 21.46 -10.91 -5.57
C ASN A 276 20.09 -10.85 -4.90
N ARG A 277 19.65 -11.98 -4.32
CA ARG A 277 18.38 -12.05 -3.57
C ARG A 277 18.32 -11.13 -2.36
N ARG A 278 19.48 -10.69 -1.83
CA ARG A 278 19.60 -9.78 -0.67
C ARG A 278 19.62 -8.30 -1.07
N ASP A 279 19.57 -7.99 -2.36
CA ASP A 279 19.39 -6.61 -2.80
C ASP A 279 18.00 -6.11 -2.39
N ASN A 280 17.95 -4.91 -1.81
CA ASN A 280 16.71 -4.29 -1.41
C ASN A 280 16.06 -3.55 -2.57
N ASN A 281 16.83 -3.10 -3.57
CA ASN A 281 16.37 -2.25 -4.67
C ASN A 281 16.16 -3.06 -5.96
N LYS A 282 15.48 -4.21 -5.84
CA LYS A 282 15.14 -5.05 -7.00
C LYS A 282 14.25 -4.27 -7.98
N PRO A 283 14.47 -4.39 -9.29
CA PRO A 283 13.61 -3.72 -10.28
C PRO A 283 12.18 -4.27 -10.20
N PRO A 284 11.14 -3.47 -10.46
CA PRO A 284 9.76 -3.95 -10.47
C PRO A 284 9.53 -4.96 -11.61
N LEU A 285 8.59 -5.90 -11.45
CA LEU A 285 8.25 -6.91 -12.47
C LEU A 285 7.91 -6.29 -13.82
N ARG A 286 7.14 -5.19 -13.81
CA ARG A 286 6.73 -4.50 -15.04
C ARG A 286 7.90 -3.91 -15.85
N ALA A 287 9.09 -3.74 -15.26
CA ALA A 287 10.25 -3.24 -16.00
C ALA A 287 10.61 -4.20 -17.16
N ASP A 288 10.36 -5.50 -16.96
CA ASP A 288 10.56 -6.53 -17.98
C ASP A 288 9.55 -6.45 -19.15
N LEU A 289 8.50 -5.63 -19.03
CA LEU A 289 7.45 -5.47 -20.04
C LEU A 289 7.67 -4.28 -20.97
N ALA A 290 8.43 -3.27 -20.54
CA ALA A 290 8.54 -2.00 -21.25
C ALA A 290 8.99 -2.18 -22.70
N ALA A 291 10.03 -2.99 -22.95
CA ALA A 291 10.52 -3.28 -24.30
C ALA A 291 9.44 -3.92 -25.20
N THR A 292 8.58 -4.78 -24.64
CA THR A 292 7.50 -5.46 -25.40
C THR A 292 6.35 -4.50 -25.70
N LEU A 293 6.27 -3.37 -25.03
CA LEU A 293 5.19 -2.38 -25.16
C LEU A 293 5.65 -1.10 -25.86
N GLU A 294 6.82 -1.10 -26.50
CA GLU A 294 7.34 0.05 -27.25
C GLU A 294 6.44 0.45 -28.44
N HIS A 295 5.69 -0.50 -29.01
CA HIS A 295 4.72 -0.23 -30.07
C HIS A 295 3.45 0.48 -29.57
N CYS A 296 3.20 0.52 -28.26
CA CYS A 296 2.02 1.19 -27.72
C CYS A 296 2.07 2.70 -27.99
N SER A 297 1.05 3.21 -28.68
CA SER A 297 0.94 4.64 -28.93
C SER A 297 0.47 5.41 -27.68
N GLY A 298 0.81 6.70 -27.59
CA GLY A 298 0.29 7.58 -26.55
C GLY A 298 -1.23 7.77 -26.58
N LYS A 299 -1.93 7.34 -27.64
CA LYS A 299 -3.39 7.29 -27.68
C LYS A 299 -3.92 6.11 -26.83
N ILE A 300 -3.33 4.92 -26.99
CA ILE A 300 -3.70 3.72 -26.22
C ILE A 300 -3.50 3.97 -24.72
N VAL A 301 -2.36 4.57 -24.35
CA VAL A 301 -2.07 4.95 -22.96
C VAL A 301 -3.15 5.88 -22.40
N ARG A 302 -3.51 6.96 -23.11
CA ARG A 302 -4.53 7.91 -22.64
C ARG A 302 -5.93 7.30 -22.54
N GLU A 303 -6.29 6.40 -23.47
CA GLU A 303 -7.56 5.67 -23.41
C GLU A 303 -7.60 4.72 -22.19
N ALA A 304 -6.48 4.06 -21.89
CA ALA A 304 -6.35 3.22 -20.70
C ALA A 304 -6.39 4.03 -19.40
N GLU A 305 -5.72 5.18 -19.32
CA GLU A 305 -5.79 6.08 -18.15
C GLU A 305 -7.23 6.50 -17.85
N LYS A 306 -7.98 6.87 -18.89
CA LYS A 306 -9.39 7.23 -18.76
C LYS A 306 -10.25 6.06 -18.25
N ARG A 307 -9.99 4.85 -18.79
CA ARG A 307 -10.75 3.64 -18.45
C ARG A 307 -10.49 3.15 -17.03
N LEU A 308 -9.23 3.17 -16.60
CA LEU A 308 -8.82 2.75 -15.26
C LEU A 308 -9.07 3.83 -14.20
N GLY A 309 -9.24 5.09 -14.63
CA GLY A 309 -9.29 6.20 -13.69
C GLY A 309 -7.96 6.40 -12.96
N THR A 310 -6.87 5.93 -13.54
CA THR A 310 -5.51 6.03 -13.02
C THR A 310 -4.73 6.97 -13.90
N PHE A 311 -4.11 7.99 -13.32
CA PHE A 311 -3.23 8.90 -14.03
C PHE A 311 -1.80 8.54 -13.67
N VAL A 312 -1.00 8.15 -14.67
CA VAL A 312 0.39 7.69 -14.44
C VAL A 312 1.37 8.86 -14.45
N TRP A 313 0.88 10.06 -14.75
CA TRP A 313 1.68 11.27 -14.78
C TRP A 313 2.29 11.61 -13.42
N ASP A 314 3.61 11.76 -13.43
CA ASP A 314 4.40 12.33 -12.36
C ASP A 314 5.09 13.58 -12.94
N PRO A 315 4.78 14.81 -12.47
CA PRO A 315 5.40 16.02 -12.98
C PRO A 315 6.93 16.03 -12.84
N ASP A 316 7.48 15.25 -11.91
CA ASP A 316 8.91 15.18 -11.61
C ASP A 316 9.63 14.06 -12.39
N ARG A 317 8.89 13.24 -13.16
CA ARG A 317 9.45 12.13 -13.96
C ARG A 317 8.92 12.12 -15.39
N LEU A 318 9.83 12.31 -16.34
CA LEU A 318 9.58 12.00 -17.75
C LEU A 318 9.53 10.48 -17.93
N ILE A 319 8.34 9.90 -17.87
CA ILE A 319 8.09 8.47 -18.11
C ILE A 319 7.85 8.26 -19.60
N SER A 320 8.49 7.24 -20.19
CA SER A 320 8.26 6.92 -21.61
C SER A 320 6.84 6.38 -21.84
N THR A 321 6.39 6.37 -23.10
CA THR A 321 5.07 5.80 -23.44
C THR A 321 5.03 4.30 -23.12
N ALA A 322 6.12 3.58 -23.39
CA ALA A 322 6.26 2.16 -23.10
C ALA A 322 6.25 1.86 -21.59
N GLU A 323 6.93 2.68 -20.80
CA GLU A 323 6.88 2.58 -19.34
C GLU A 323 5.49 2.87 -18.80
N SER A 324 4.81 3.89 -19.32
CA SER A 324 3.41 4.20 -18.94
C SER A 324 2.48 3.04 -19.29
N ALA A 325 2.63 2.43 -20.47
CA ALA A 325 1.90 1.25 -20.88
C ALA A 325 2.16 0.06 -19.93
N SER A 326 3.41 -0.17 -19.51
CA SER A 326 3.74 -1.24 -18.55
C SER A 326 3.07 -1.04 -17.18
N ILE A 327 2.97 0.21 -16.71
CA ILE A 327 2.29 0.55 -15.45
C ILE A 327 0.80 0.28 -15.60
N LEU A 328 0.18 0.75 -16.68
CA LEU A 328 -1.26 0.61 -16.91
C LEU A 328 -1.67 -0.84 -17.14
N LEU A 329 -0.88 -1.63 -17.88
CA LEU A 329 -1.12 -3.08 -18.02
C LEU A 329 -1.04 -3.79 -16.67
N GLN A 330 -0.03 -3.48 -15.85
CA GLN A 330 0.07 -4.02 -14.49
C GLN A 330 -1.17 -3.64 -13.67
N HIS A 331 -1.59 -2.38 -13.70
CA HIS A 331 -2.80 -1.93 -13.00
C HIS A 331 -4.04 -2.68 -13.45
N GLU A 332 -4.27 -2.78 -14.76
CA GLU A 332 -5.46 -3.42 -15.31
C GLU A 332 -5.55 -4.90 -14.93
N VAL A 333 -4.44 -5.64 -15.02
CA VAL A 333 -4.38 -7.05 -14.62
C VAL A 333 -4.60 -7.18 -13.11
N LEU A 334 -3.93 -6.36 -12.29
CA LEU A 334 -3.98 -6.50 -10.84
C LEU A 334 -5.32 -6.04 -10.25
N ASP A 335 -5.96 -5.01 -10.82
CA ASP A 335 -7.31 -4.59 -10.46
C ASP A 335 -8.33 -5.70 -10.78
N PHE A 336 -8.20 -6.35 -11.94
CA PHE A 336 -9.04 -7.49 -12.30
C PHE A 336 -8.85 -8.65 -11.31
N VAL A 337 -7.60 -9.05 -11.04
CA VAL A 337 -7.30 -10.13 -10.08
C VAL A 337 -7.81 -9.80 -8.68
N LEU A 338 -7.68 -8.53 -8.24
CA LEU A 338 -8.15 -8.09 -6.94
C LEU A 338 -9.69 -8.15 -6.84
N GLN A 339 -10.42 -7.81 -7.91
CA GLN A 339 -11.88 -7.91 -7.98
C GLN A 339 -12.37 -9.35 -7.95
N HIS A 340 -11.58 -10.27 -8.51
CA HIS A 340 -11.91 -11.70 -8.62
C HIS A 340 -11.05 -12.60 -7.71
N LEU A 341 -10.53 -12.04 -6.61
CA LEU A 341 -9.52 -12.68 -5.77
C LEU A 341 -9.96 -14.03 -5.19
N ALA A 342 -11.25 -14.18 -4.86
CA ALA A 342 -11.82 -15.42 -4.35
C ALA A 342 -11.67 -16.58 -5.35
N GLU A 343 -11.85 -16.31 -6.64
CA GLU A 343 -11.75 -17.31 -7.71
C GLU A 343 -10.30 -17.76 -7.90
N PHE A 344 -9.35 -16.81 -7.90
CA PHE A 344 -7.92 -17.13 -7.98
C PHE A 344 -7.40 -17.88 -6.74
N ARG A 345 -8.04 -17.70 -5.58
CA ARG A 345 -7.72 -18.45 -4.35
C ARG A 345 -8.41 -19.80 -4.25
N SER A 346 -9.30 -20.13 -5.19
CA SER A 346 -10.00 -21.40 -5.18
C SER A 346 -8.99 -22.57 -5.28
N PRO A 347 -9.29 -23.74 -4.67
CA PRO A 347 -8.44 -24.92 -4.83
C PRO A 347 -8.23 -25.32 -6.29
N ALA A 348 -9.20 -25.01 -7.17
CA ALA A 348 -9.15 -25.29 -8.60
C ALA A 348 -8.13 -24.39 -9.34
N ALA A 349 -7.95 -23.14 -8.92
CA ALA A 349 -7.01 -22.21 -9.54
C ALA A 349 -5.56 -22.37 -9.05
N LYS A 350 -5.36 -23.00 -7.87
CA LYS A 350 -4.03 -23.15 -7.25
C LYS A 350 -2.98 -23.80 -8.17
N PRO A 351 -3.26 -24.92 -8.90
CA PRO A 351 -2.27 -25.52 -9.80
C PRO A 351 -1.82 -24.55 -10.90
N TYR A 352 -2.72 -23.70 -11.40
CA TYR A 352 -2.39 -22.73 -12.44
C TYR A 352 -1.51 -21.59 -11.95
N LEU A 353 -1.64 -21.19 -10.68
CA LEU A 353 -0.77 -20.17 -10.07
C LEU A 353 0.65 -20.66 -9.78
N GLU A 354 0.83 -21.97 -9.57
CA GLU A 354 2.12 -22.56 -9.22
C GLU A 354 2.92 -23.00 -10.45
N GLN A 355 2.25 -23.35 -11.55
CA GLN A 355 2.88 -23.87 -12.76
C GLN A 355 3.33 -22.78 -13.72
N ALA A 356 4.64 -22.56 -13.86
CA ALA A 356 5.20 -21.55 -14.75
C ALA A 356 5.11 -21.97 -16.25
N PRO A 357 5.09 -21.00 -17.20
CA PRO A 357 4.99 -21.31 -18.63
C PRO A 357 6.09 -22.23 -19.17
N LYS A 358 7.29 -22.15 -18.60
CA LYS A 358 8.46 -22.91 -19.05
C LYS A 358 8.60 -24.29 -18.40
N GLU A 359 7.78 -24.60 -17.40
CA GLU A 359 7.89 -25.84 -16.62
C GLU A 359 7.12 -27.01 -17.24
N VAL A 360 6.22 -26.73 -18.18
CA VAL A 360 5.37 -27.73 -18.81
C VAL A 360 5.22 -27.48 -20.31
N ASP A 361 4.74 -28.50 -21.00
CA ASP A 361 4.39 -28.39 -22.41
C ASP A 361 3.28 -27.35 -22.64
N VAL A 362 3.30 -26.71 -23.82
CA VAL A 362 2.37 -25.64 -24.21
C VAL A 362 0.92 -26.11 -24.13
N ALA A 363 0.62 -27.35 -24.54
CA ALA A 363 -0.73 -27.90 -24.47
C ALA A 363 -1.21 -28.11 -23.03
N GLN A 364 -0.30 -28.37 -22.10
CA GLN A 364 -0.63 -28.48 -20.68
C GLN A 364 -0.79 -27.10 -20.04
N TYR A 365 0.05 -26.14 -20.39
CA TYR A 365 0.00 -24.78 -19.88
C TYR A 365 -1.31 -24.07 -20.26
N THR A 366 -1.72 -24.20 -21.51
CA THR A 366 -2.89 -23.53 -22.11
C THR A 366 -4.24 -23.98 -21.53
N LYS A 367 -4.30 -25.15 -20.87
CA LYS A 367 -5.52 -25.61 -20.17
C LYS A 367 -6.09 -24.60 -19.18
N ARG A 368 -5.25 -23.72 -18.62
CA ARG A 368 -5.71 -22.65 -17.71
C ARG A 368 -6.66 -21.67 -18.40
N PHE A 369 -6.53 -21.46 -19.71
CA PHE A 369 -7.37 -20.52 -20.45
C PHE A 369 -8.79 -21.06 -20.71
N SER A 370 -9.05 -22.32 -20.38
CA SER A 370 -10.42 -22.84 -20.25
C SER A 370 -11.12 -22.35 -18.99
N HIS A 371 -10.40 -21.71 -18.06
CA HIS A 371 -10.96 -21.08 -16.86
C HIS A 371 -11.22 -19.60 -17.12
N ASP A 372 -12.46 -19.15 -16.93
CA ASP A 372 -12.92 -17.79 -17.27
C ASP A 372 -11.97 -16.69 -16.79
N MET A 373 -11.56 -16.73 -15.53
CA MET A 373 -10.67 -15.71 -14.95
C MET A 373 -9.30 -15.63 -15.64
N TRP A 374 -8.70 -16.76 -16.03
CA TRP A 374 -7.41 -16.78 -16.72
C TRP A 374 -7.55 -16.39 -18.20
N SER A 375 -8.67 -16.76 -18.82
CA SER A 375 -9.02 -16.31 -20.16
C SER A 375 -9.17 -14.79 -20.24
N GLU A 376 -9.80 -14.17 -19.24
CA GLU A 376 -9.94 -12.72 -19.18
C GLU A 376 -8.59 -12.02 -18.93
N VAL A 377 -7.72 -12.58 -18.08
CA VAL A 377 -6.34 -12.07 -17.93
C VAL A 377 -5.58 -12.12 -19.26
N LEU A 378 -5.72 -13.20 -20.02
CA LEU A 378 -5.13 -13.30 -21.37
C LEU A 378 -5.70 -12.25 -22.31
N THR A 379 -7.01 -12.03 -22.29
CA THR A 379 -7.70 -11.02 -23.10
C THR A 379 -7.23 -9.60 -22.78
N ILE A 380 -6.99 -9.29 -21.49
CA ILE A 380 -6.37 -8.03 -21.06
C ILE A 380 -4.99 -7.90 -21.70
N VAL A 381 -4.12 -8.90 -21.57
CA VAL A 381 -2.75 -8.85 -22.11
C VAL A 381 -2.74 -8.68 -23.62
N GLN A 382 -3.62 -9.37 -24.35
CA GLN A 382 -3.74 -9.26 -25.80
C GLN A 382 -4.10 -7.85 -26.27
N ARG A 383 -4.94 -7.14 -25.52
CA ARG A 383 -5.30 -5.74 -25.82
C ARG A 383 -4.07 -4.83 -25.87
N TRP A 384 -3.04 -5.14 -25.07
CA TRP A 384 -1.80 -4.38 -24.99
C TRP A 384 -0.73 -4.89 -25.96
N ALA A 385 -0.55 -6.22 -26.03
CA ALA A 385 0.49 -6.87 -26.83
C ALA A 385 0.15 -6.98 -28.33
N GLY A 386 -1.14 -6.86 -28.69
CA GLY A 386 -1.64 -7.07 -30.05
C GLY A 386 -2.19 -8.47 -30.29
N HIS A 387 -2.94 -8.65 -31.38
CA HIS A 387 -3.67 -9.89 -31.68
C HIS A 387 -2.78 -11.06 -32.11
N ASP A 388 -1.55 -10.79 -32.56
CA ASP A 388 -0.58 -11.83 -32.96
C ASP A 388 0.12 -12.49 -31.76
N PHE A 389 -0.17 -12.00 -30.54
CA PHE A 389 0.40 -12.51 -29.30
C PHE A 389 -0.08 -13.94 -29.00
N HIS A 390 0.85 -14.91 -29.07
CA HIS A 390 0.66 -16.34 -28.82
C HIS A 390 -0.63 -16.90 -29.44
N SER A 391 -0.78 -16.74 -30.76
CA SER A 391 -1.94 -17.24 -31.52
C SER A 391 -2.21 -18.75 -31.32
N GLU A 392 -1.18 -19.52 -30.98
CA GLU A 392 -1.25 -20.94 -30.61
C GLU A 392 -2.06 -21.20 -29.32
N TRP A 393 -2.10 -20.25 -28.38
CA TRP A 393 -2.86 -20.39 -27.13
C TRP A 393 -4.37 -20.18 -27.32
N MET A 394 -4.78 -19.71 -28.51
CA MET A 394 -6.17 -19.45 -28.87
C MET A 394 -6.82 -20.58 -29.68
N GLN A 395 -6.05 -21.57 -30.14
CA GLN A 395 -6.62 -22.76 -30.77
C GLN A 395 -7.11 -23.71 -29.67
N LEU A 396 -8.33 -23.49 -29.19
CA LEU A 396 -9.03 -24.50 -28.40
C LEU A 396 -9.01 -25.83 -29.19
N PRO A 397 -8.59 -26.96 -28.60
CA PRO A 397 -8.83 -28.25 -29.23
C PRO A 397 -10.34 -28.37 -29.46
N PRO A 398 -10.80 -28.85 -30.64
CA PRO A 398 -12.21 -29.11 -30.83
C PRO A 398 -12.68 -30.08 -29.72
N PRO A 399 -13.91 -29.92 -29.20
CA PRO A 399 -14.44 -30.84 -28.22
C PRO A 399 -14.28 -32.25 -28.80
N SER A 400 -13.61 -33.12 -28.05
CA SER A 400 -13.48 -34.52 -28.43
C SER A 400 -14.89 -35.07 -28.58
N ASP A 401 -15.32 -35.29 -29.82
CA ASP A 401 -16.52 -36.04 -30.11
C ASP A 401 -16.43 -37.34 -29.30
N ALA A 402 -17.34 -37.47 -28.35
CA ALA A 402 -17.67 -38.75 -27.75
C ALA A 402 -18.17 -39.64 -28.88
N ARG A 403 -17.25 -40.35 -29.54
CA ARG A 403 -17.59 -41.48 -30.39
C ARG A 403 -18.21 -42.54 -29.49
N HIS A 404 -19.54 -42.50 -29.47
CA HIS A 404 -20.37 -43.63 -29.09
C HIS A 404 -19.92 -44.87 -29.86
N ASP A 405 -19.82 -45.94 -29.09
CA ASP A 405 -19.60 -47.30 -29.51
C ASP A 405 -20.53 -47.73 -30.65
N HIS A 406 -19.98 -48.40 -31.65
CA HIS A 406 -20.67 -49.49 -32.32
C HIS A 406 -19.75 -50.72 -32.32
N VAL A 407 -19.86 -51.51 -31.25
CA VAL A 407 -19.40 -52.89 -31.21
C VAL A 407 -20.32 -53.70 -32.11
N HIS A 408 -19.84 -54.09 -33.29
CA HIS A 408 -20.44 -55.13 -34.11
C HIS A 408 -20.19 -56.50 -33.46
N HIS A 409 -21.22 -57.07 -32.84
CA HIS A 409 -21.27 -58.53 -32.62
C HIS A 409 -21.71 -59.20 -33.92
N HIS A 410 -20.75 -59.79 -34.64
CA HIS A 410 -21.03 -60.79 -35.67
C HIS A 410 -20.98 -62.18 -35.03
N ALA A 411 -22.14 -62.82 -34.98
CA ALA A 411 -22.27 -64.26 -34.74
C ALA A 411 -21.87 -65.02 -36.01
N GLN A 412 -21.08 -66.08 -35.87
CA GLN A 412 -21.03 -67.18 -36.83
C GLN A 412 -20.98 -68.52 -36.08
N ALA A 413 -21.99 -69.32 -36.43
CA ALA A 413 -22.14 -70.79 -36.48
C ALA A 413 -21.36 -71.67 -35.50
#